data_AF-A0A852PAN9-F1
#
_entry.id   AF-A0A852PAN9-F1
#
_cell.length_a   1.000
_cell.length_b   1.000
_cell.length_c   1.000
_cell.angle_alpha   90.00
_cell.angle_beta   90.00
_cell.angle_gamma   90.00
#
_symmetry.space_group_name_H-M   'P 1'
#
loop_
_entity.id
_entity.type
_entity.pdbx_description
1 polymer ?
#
loop_
_entity_poly.entity_id
_entity_poly.type
_entity_poly.pdbx_seq_one_letter_code
_entity_poly.pdbx_strand_id
1 'polypeptide(L)'
;MEEDETLQGETERAKVEPRAAPGVGRQVSVSEFLCHCCYDILVNPTTLNCGHSFCRHCLALWWVSSKKNECPECREKWEGFPKVNILLRDVIEKLFSDAIEQRKEDIQQNSDVAHSLATFQKYGNDQMPTAPNTGRINPRGGGFFSGVLTALTCVAVVLLGYHWSSREFEDDLLVHKPVAKWTTEEVILWLEQLGPWASHYKERFLLEKVNGRLLLTLTEEDFTKEPYSIENSNHRKAIMAELEWVKTLGVKPPQNLWEYKAVNPGKSLFLLYALKSSPRLSMLYLYLFDYAEAFLPFIHTICPVQEDNYEDTVTKLLDLKDPSWKQWREFIVKYLFLPYQLIAEFAWDWLDVHYWTSRFIIVNAMLLSVLELFSFWRLWTRRELKTVPHRMWRHFWKVSTQGLFVAIFWPFIPQFVCNCLFYWALYFNPIINIDLVVTEIRRLETQVQ
;
A
#
# COMPACT_ATOMS: atom_id res chain seq x y z
N MET A 1 -49.84 43.44 -34.68
CA MET A 1 -51.28 43.46 -34.40
C MET A 1 -51.48 42.36 -33.38
N GLU A 2 -51.19 42.71 -32.12
CA GLU A 2 -52.21 43.13 -31.14
C GLU A 2 -52.99 41.88 -30.71
N GLU A 3 -52.65 41.33 -29.54
CA GLU A 3 -53.33 41.64 -28.26
C GLU A 3 -54.84 41.36 -28.37
N ASP A 4 -55.34 40.32 -27.68
CA ASP A 4 -56.21 40.58 -26.53
C ASP A 4 -56.37 39.32 -25.65
N GLU A 5 -56.16 39.51 -24.36
CA GLU A 5 -56.59 38.61 -23.29
C GLU A 5 -58.04 38.95 -22.93
N THR A 6 -58.86 37.93 -22.68
CA THR A 6 -59.65 37.76 -21.44
C THR A 6 -60.83 36.82 -21.67
N LEU A 7 -60.99 35.81 -20.82
CA LEU A 7 -62.20 35.68 -20.00
C LEU A 7 -61.97 34.65 -18.87
N GLN A 8 -62.34 35.07 -17.67
CA GLN A 8 -62.30 34.35 -16.39
C GLN A 8 -63.35 33.23 -16.32
N GLY A 9 -63.11 32.25 -15.44
CA GLY A 9 -64.13 31.30 -14.99
C GLY A 9 -63.58 30.34 -13.94
N GLU A 10 -64.20 30.32 -12.77
CA GLU A 10 -63.65 29.90 -11.47
C GLU A 10 -63.64 28.39 -11.19
N THR A 11 -62.88 28.05 -10.15
CA THR A 11 -62.58 26.70 -9.65
C THR A 11 -63.68 26.20 -8.71
N GLU A 12 -64.26 25.02 -8.97
CA GLU A 12 -65.13 24.34 -8.00
C GLU A 12 -64.52 23.00 -7.55
N ARG A 13 -64.11 22.96 -6.28
CA ARG A 13 -63.49 21.82 -5.59
C ARG A 13 -64.57 20.85 -5.14
N ALA A 14 -64.52 19.61 -5.62
CA ALA A 14 -65.43 18.54 -5.20
C ALA A 14 -65.24 18.18 -3.71
N LYS A 15 -66.34 18.25 -2.96
CA LYS A 15 -66.49 17.93 -1.54
C LYS A 15 -66.57 16.41 -1.34
N VAL A 16 -65.61 15.83 -0.61
CA VAL A 16 -65.66 14.42 -0.17
C VAL A 16 -66.15 14.39 1.28
N GLU A 17 -67.32 13.80 1.50
CA GLU A 17 -67.85 13.55 2.85
C GLU A 17 -67.15 12.36 3.52
N PRO A 18 -66.94 12.40 4.86
CA PRO A 18 -66.30 11.32 5.57
C PRO A 18 -67.28 10.18 5.80
N ARG A 19 -66.99 8.99 5.25
CA ARG A 19 -67.64 7.75 5.67
C ARG A 19 -67.16 7.38 7.07
N ALA A 20 -68.08 7.32 8.02
CA ALA A 20 -67.84 6.78 9.36
C ALA A 20 -67.41 5.30 9.26
N ALA A 21 -66.20 5.00 9.74
CA ALA A 21 -65.75 3.64 9.98
C ALA A 21 -66.15 3.21 11.41
N PRO A 22 -66.56 1.95 11.62
CA PRO A 22 -67.08 1.49 12.91
C PRO A 22 -65.96 1.43 13.95
N GLY A 23 -66.24 1.99 15.12
CA GLY A 23 -65.37 1.90 16.28
C GLY A 23 -65.31 0.47 16.83
N VAL A 24 -64.13 -0.13 16.74
CA VAL A 24 -63.56 -0.97 17.80
C VAL A 24 -62.07 -0.62 17.84
N GLY A 25 -61.73 0.44 18.56
CA GLY A 25 -60.34 0.64 18.96
C GLY A 25 -59.99 -0.47 19.93
N ARG A 26 -59.27 -1.49 19.47
CA ARG A 26 -58.70 -2.53 20.35
C ARG A 26 -57.80 -1.81 21.36
N GLN A 27 -58.27 -1.70 22.61
CA GLN A 27 -57.47 -1.15 23.69
C GLN A 27 -56.28 -2.09 23.90
N VAL A 28 -55.08 -1.60 23.63
CA VAL A 28 -53.85 -2.35 23.83
C VAL A 28 -53.64 -2.49 25.34
N SER A 29 -53.57 -3.72 25.85
CA SER A 29 -53.38 -3.98 27.27
C SER A 29 -51.90 -4.16 27.63
N VAL A 30 -51.54 -3.90 28.89
CA VAL A 30 -50.17 -4.11 29.42
C VAL A 30 -49.67 -5.54 29.17
N SER A 31 -50.59 -6.51 29.19
CA SER A 31 -50.29 -7.93 28.97
C SER A 31 -49.67 -8.24 27.59
N GLU A 32 -49.84 -7.35 26.61
CA GLU A 32 -49.27 -7.52 25.26
C GLU A 32 -47.78 -7.15 25.19
N PHE A 33 -47.25 -6.51 26.24
CA PHE A 33 -45.87 -6.03 26.30
C PHE A 33 -45.08 -6.58 27.50
N LEU A 34 -45.43 -7.77 27.99
CA LEU A 34 -44.73 -8.39 29.11
C LEU A 34 -43.39 -8.99 28.67
N CYS A 35 -42.39 -8.88 29.54
CA CYS A 35 -41.13 -9.57 29.38
C CYS A 35 -41.25 -11.01 29.90
N HIS A 36 -40.90 -11.99 29.08
CA HIS A 36 -40.96 -13.41 29.47
C HIS A 36 -39.96 -13.83 30.56
N CYS A 37 -38.98 -12.98 30.91
CA CYS A 37 -38.05 -13.28 32.00
C CYS A 37 -38.58 -12.88 33.39
N CYS A 38 -39.26 -11.73 33.48
CA CYS A 38 -39.72 -11.18 34.76
C CYS A 38 -41.25 -11.06 34.84
N TYR A 39 -41.96 -11.45 33.78
CA TYR A 39 -43.43 -11.49 33.66
C TYR A 39 -44.12 -10.14 33.88
N ASP A 40 -43.44 -9.06 33.55
CA ASP A 40 -43.91 -7.69 33.77
C ASP A 40 -43.53 -6.83 32.54
N ILE A 41 -44.18 -5.67 32.33
CA ILE A 41 -44.03 -4.75 31.18
C ILE A 41 -42.58 -4.46 30.71
N LEU A 42 -42.29 -4.46 29.42
CA LEU A 42 -40.91 -4.30 28.94
C LEU A 42 -40.31 -2.92 29.25
N VAL A 43 -39.23 -2.89 30.03
CA VAL A 43 -38.40 -1.69 30.26
C VAL A 43 -37.12 -1.78 29.43
N ASN A 44 -36.90 -0.78 28.56
CA ASN A 44 -35.81 -0.79 27.57
C ASN A 44 -35.77 -2.12 26.78
N PRO A 45 -36.84 -2.46 26.04
CA PRO A 45 -36.94 -3.72 25.31
C PRO A 45 -35.74 -3.93 24.39
N THR A 46 -35.05 -5.05 24.55
CA THR A 46 -33.94 -5.48 23.71
C THR A 46 -34.42 -6.67 22.88
N THR A 47 -34.56 -6.47 21.58
CA THR A 47 -35.02 -7.49 20.63
C THR A 47 -33.81 -8.23 20.06
N LEU A 48 -33.81 -9.56 20.14
CA LEU A 48 -32.76 -10.41 19.59
C LEU A 48 -33.02 -10.74 18.12
N ASN A 49 -32.01 -11.26 17.41
CA ASN A 49 -32.12 -11.76 16.03
C ASN A 49 -33.22 -12.82 15.84
N CYS A 50 -33.51 -13.62 16.87
CA CYS A 50 -34.62 -14.57 16.88
C CYS A 50 -36.03 -13.94 17.02
N GLY A 51 -36.12 -12.62 17.15
CA GLY A 51 -37.38 -11.87 17.27
C GLY A 51 -37.93 -11.71 18.70
N HIS A 52 -37.44 -12.47 19.67
CA HIS A 52 -37.87 -12.33 21.07
C HIS A 52 -37.34 -11.03 21.71
N SER A 53 -38.17 -10.39 22.54
CA SER A 53 -37.85 -9.13 23.21
C SER A 53 -37.88 -9.27 24.73
N PHE A 54 -36.85 -8.76 25.41
CA PHE A 54 -36.71 -8.82 26.86
C PHE A 54 -36.34 -7.45 27.42
N CYS A 55 -36.57 -7.22 28.71
CA CYS A 55 -36.03 -6.03 29.35
C CYS A 55 -34.50 -6.06 29.29
N ARG A 56 -33.89 -4.89 29.13
CA ARG A 56 -32.42 -4.77 29.07
C ARG A 56 -31.73 -5.41 30.28
N HIS A 57 -32.29 -5.22 31.47
CA HIS A 57 -31.76 -5.79 32.72
C HIS A 57 -31.98 -7.31 32.82
N CYS A 58 -33.12 -7.82 32.37
CA CYS A 58 -33.37 -9.27 32.34
C CYS A 58 -32.37 -9.99 31.45
N LEU A 59 -32.09 -9.44 30.26
CA LEU A 59 -31.09 -9.99 29.35
C LEU A 59 -29.68 -9.93 29.96
N ALA A 60 -29.34 -8.84 30.67
CA ALA A 60 -28.07 -8.71 31.38
C ALA A 60 -27.91 -9.74 32.50
N LEU A 61 -28.94 -9.94 33.34
CA LEU A 61 -28.96 -10.95 34.39
C LEU A 61 -28.80 -12.36 33.84
N TRP A 62 -29.54 -12.67 32.77
CA TRP A 62 -29.45 -13.95 32.07
C TRP A 62 -28.04 -14.19 31.51
N TRP A 63 -27.44 -13.19 30.87
CA TRP A 63 -26.09 -13.31 30.33
C TRP A 63 -25.03 -13.45 31.44
N VAL A 64 -25.16 -12.70 32.53
CA VAL A 64 -24.23 -12.78 33.66
C VAL A 64 -24.26 -14.16 34.31
N SER A 65 -25.43 -14.78 34.43
CA SER A 65 -25.59 -16.11 35.03
C SER A 65 -25.21 -17.26 34.10
N SER A 66 -25.63 -17.21 32.83
CA SER A 66 -25.41 -18.29 31.87
C SER A 66 -24.04 -18.24 31.19
N LYS A 67 -23.42 -17.05 31.08
CA LYS A 67 -22.23 -16.75 30.27
C LYS A 67 -22.36 -17.17 28.79
N LYS A 68 -23.59 -17.26 28.28
CA LYS A 68 -23.89 -17.67 26.91
C LYS A 68 -24.61 -16.56 26.16
N ASN A 69 -24.34 -16.47 24.86
CA ASN A 69 -25.04 -15.56 23.95
C ASN A 69 -26.28 -16.22 23.34
N GLU A 70 -27.16 -16.74 24.19
CA GLU A 70 -28.33 -17.54 23.78
C GLU A 70 -29.62 -16.95 24.32
N CYS A 71 -30.66 -16.86 23.49
CA CYS A 71 -31.97 -16.36 23.85
C CYS A 71 -32.50 -17.08 25.13
N PRO A 72 -33.01 -16.33 26.13
CA PRO A 72 -33.62 -16.93 27.32
C PRO A 72 -34.79 -17.87 27.01
N GLU A 73 -35.54 -17.59 25.95
CA GLU A 73 -36.75 -18.32 25.55
C GLU A 73 -36.43 -19.52 24.64
N CYS A 74 -35.91 -19.26 23.44
CA CYS A 74 -35.73 -20.28 22.40
C CYS A 74 -34.31 -20.87 22.30
N ARG A 75 -33.35 -20.39 23.13
CA ARG A 75 -31.93 -20.81 23.13
C ARG A 75 -31.15 -20.54 21.84
N GLU A 76 -31.73 -19.84 20.87
CA GLU A 76 -31.04 -19.43 19.66
C GLU A 76 -29.90 -18.45 19.98
N LYS A 77 -28.74 -18.63 19.33
CA LYS A 77 -27.59 -17.75 19.53
C LYS A 77 -27.83 -16.39 18.89
N TRP A 78 -27.56 -15.32 19.62
CA TRP A 78 -27.62 -13.97 19.07
C TRP A 78 -26.29 -13.50 18.48
N GLU A 79 -26.38 -12.75 17.39
CA GLU A 79 -25.24 -12.18 16.69
C GLU A 79 -25.00 -10.73 17.09
N GLY A 80 -23.74 -10.36 17.32
CA GLY A 80 -23.35 -9.04 17.78
C GLY A 80 -23.86 -8.68 19.18
N PHE A 81 -23.68 -7.41 19.58
CA PHE A 81 -24.19 -6.92 20.86
C PHE A 81 -25.63 -6.40 20.71
N PRO A 82 -26.61 -7.00 21.40
CA PRO A 82 -28.02 -6.67 21.20
C PRO A 82 -28.34 -5.27 21.75
N LYS A 83 -29.06 -4.48 20.94
CA LYS A 83 -29.41 -3.08 21.22
C LYS A 83 -30.87 -2.94 21.63
N VAL A 84 -31.18 -1.87 22.37
CA VAL A 84 -32.55 -1.51 22.73
C VAL A 84 -33.33 -1.15 21.47
N ASN A 85 -34.51 -1.74 21.31
CA ASN A 85 -35.47 -1.39 20.27
C ASN A 85 -36.16 -0.07 20.67
N ILE A 86 -35.65 1.03 20.14
CA ILE A 86 -36.12 2.38 20.46
C ILE A 86 -37.60 2.59 20.11
N LEU A 87 -38.07 2.04 18.99
CA LEU A 87 -39.48 2.18 18.58
C LEU A 87 -40.41 1.48 19.56
N LEU A 88 -40.05 0.26 19.97
CA LEU A 88 -40.84 -0.49 20.94
C LEU A 88 -40.82 0.17 22.32
N ARG A 89 -39.66 0.69 22.75
CA ARG A 89 -39.56 1.48 23.99
C ARG A 89 -40.49 2.68 23.96
N ASP A 90 -40.40 3.50 22.92
CA ASP A 90 -41.12 4.77 22.84
C ASP A 90 -42.65 4.54 22.77
N VAL A 91 -43.09 3.46 22.10
CA VAL A 91 -44.50 3.05 22.08
C VAL A 91 -44.97 2.62 23.47
N ILE A 92 -44.20 1.79 24.16
CA ILE A 92 -44.57 1.30 25.50
C ILE A 92 -44.60 2.46 26.51
N GLU A 93 -43.60 3.35 26.48
CA GLU A 93 -43.54 4.53 27.35
C GLU A 93 -44.70 5.49 27.11
N LYS A 94 -45.13 5.64 25.84
CA LYS A 94 -46.28 6.50 25.51
C LYS A 94 -47.62 5.90 25.91
N LEU A 95 -47.77 4.58 25.83
CA LEU A 95 -49.02 3.89 26.14
C LEU A 95 -49.18 3.60 27.64
N PHE A 96 -48.08 3.41 28.37
CA PHE A 96 -48.06 2.96 29.76
C PHE A 96 -47.03 3.72 30.61
N SER A 97 -47.03 5.05 30.52
CA SER A 97 -46.08 5.93 31.23
C SER A 97 -45.99 5.61 32.72
N ASP A 98 -47.13 5.54 33.40
CA ASP A 98 -47.20 5.44 34.86
C ASP A 98 -46.62 4.10 35.34
N ALA A 99 -46.93 3.01 34.62
CA ALA A 99 -46.41 1.68 34.92
C ALA A 99 -44.91 1.55 34.64
N ILE A 100 -44.39 2.25 33.63
CA ILE A 100 -42.96 2.23 33.30
C ILE A 100 -42.13 3.05 34.27
N GLU A 101 -42.61 4.22 34.71
CA GLU A 101 -41.85 5.08 35.63
C GLU A 101 -41.68 4.42 36.99
N GLN A 102 -42.75 3.88 37.58
CA GLN A 102 -42.67 3.11 38.83
C GLN A 102 -41.63 1.99 38.71
N ARG A 103 -41.64 1.27 37.59
CA ARG A 103 -40.73 0.16 37.41
C ARG A 103 -39.29 0.57 37.14
N LYS A 104 -39.05 1.71 36.50
CA LYS A 104 -37.70 2.26 36.35
C LYS A 104 -37.09 2.55 37.71
N GLU A 105 -37.87 3.06 38.66
CA GLU A 105 -37.42 3.30 40.04
C GLU A 105 -37.05 1.98 40.73
N ASP A 106 -37.91 0.96 40.67
CA ASP A 106 -37.65 -0.36 41.26
C ASP A 106 -36.37 -1.01 40.70
N ILE A 107 -36.15 -0.89 39.39
CA ILE A 107 -34.95 -1.41 38.71
C ILE A 107 -33.69 -0.65 39.17
N GLN A 108 -33.78 0.67 39.37
CA GLN A 108 -32.64 1.50 39.78
C GLN A 108 -32.23 1.26 41.23
N GLN A 109 -33.20 0.96 42.12
CA GLN A 109 -32.92 0.68 43.52
C GLN A 109 -32.27 -0.70 43.74
N ASN A 110 -32.30 -1.59 42.74
CA ASN A 110 -31.71 -2.92 42.84
C ASN A 110 -30.22 -2.92 42.45
N SER A 111 -29.34 -3.08 43.45
CA SER A 111 -27.88 -3.09 43.27
C SER A 111 -27.39 -4.22 42.36
N ASP A 112 -28.02 -5.39 42.41
CA ASP A 112 -27.62 -6.56 41.63
C ASP A 112 -27.92 -6.34 40.14
N VAL A 113 -29.08 -5.72 39.85
CA VAL A 113 -29.46 -5.32 38.49
C VAL A 113 -28.49 -4.29 37.94
N ALA A 114 -28.16 -3.26 38.72
CA ALA A 114 -27.19 -2.23 38.31
C ALA A 114 -25.82 -2.83 37.98
N HIS A 115 -25.32 -3.74 38.82
CA HIS A 115 -24.05 -4.44 38.60
C HIS A 115 -24.09 -5.33 37.34
N SER A 116 -25.16 -6.12 37.15
CA SER A 116 -25.31 -6.96 35.96
C SER A 116 -25.40 -6.15 34.67
N LEU A 117 -26.13 -5.03 34.69
CA LEU A 117 -26.21 -4.10 33.56
C LEU A 117 -24.84 -3.51 33.21
N ALA A 118 -24.09 -3.03 34.20
CA ALA A 118 -22.76 -2.47 33.98
C ALA A 118 -21.79 -3.52 33.38
N THR A 119 -21.82 -4.74 33.91
CA THR A 119 -21.00 -5.85 33.39
C THR A 119 -21.37 -6.20 31.95
N PHE A 120 -22.67 -6.28 31.65
CA PHE A 120 -23.16 -6.58 30.31
C PHE A 120 -22.86 -5.45 29.31
N GLN A 121 -22.93 -4.20 29.74
CA GLN A 121 -22.55 -3.03 28.94
C GLN A 121 -21.07 -3.04 28.60
N LYS A 122 -20.20 -3.35 29.58
CA LYS A 122 -18.76 -3.48 29.38
C LYS A 122 -18.44 -4.54 28.33
N TYR A 123 -19.06 -5.72 28.44
CA TYR A 123 -18.93 -6.79 27.45
C TYR A 123 -19.31 -6.33 26.03
N GLY A 124 -20.38 -5.55 25.88
CA GLY A 124 -20.78 -5.00 24.58
C GLY A 124 -19.79 -3.99 24.01
N ASN A 125 -19.22 -3.14 24.85
CA ASN A 125 -18.19 -2.18 24.45
C ASN A 125 -16.92 -2.89 23.96
N ASP A 126 -16.55 -4.00 24.60
CA ASP A 126 -15.38 -4.80 24.22
C ASP A 126 -15.61 -5.59 22.90
N GLN A 127 -16.86 -5.83 22.50
CA GLN A 127 -17.23 -6.59 21.28
C GLN A 127 -17.45 -5.74 20.03
N MET A 128 -17.63 -4.43 20.14
CA MET A 128 -17.78 -3.57 18.96
C MET A 128 -16.41 -3.33 18.30
N PRO A 129 -16.19 -3.72 17.02
CA PRO A 129 -15.11 -3.16 16.23
C PRO A 129 -15.38 -1.65 16.12
N THR A 130 -14.39 -0.84 16.47
CA THR A 130 -14.45 0.62 16.43
C THR A 130 -14.89 1.10 15.04
N ALA A 131 -16.18 1.38 14.87
CA ALA A 131 -16.70 2.13 13.72
C ALA A 131 -16.57 3.64 14.02
N PRO A 132 -16.26 4.47 13.01
CA PRO A 132 -15.75 5.82 13.22
C PRO A 132 -16.90 6.77 13.52
N ASN A 133 -16.87 7.44 14.67
CA ASN A 133 -17.68 8.64 14.89
C ASN A 133 -16.79 9.84 15.22
N THR A 134 -16.91 10.81 14.33
CA THR A 134 -16.74 12.25 14.50
C THR A 134 -17.03 12.72 15.93
N GLY A 135 -16.02 13.31 16.58
CA GLY A 135 -16.19 13.99 17.86
C GLY A 135 -14.92 14.01 18.69
N ARG A 136 -14.14 15.09 18.53
CA ARG A 136 -12.98 15.52 19.34
C ARG A 136 -12.89 14.88 20.74
N ILE A 137 -11.77 14.21 21.02
CA ILE A 137 -10.80 14.55 22.09
C ILE A 137 -9.52 13.70 21.89
N ASN A 138 -8.42 14.41 21.60
CA ASN A 138 -6.97 14.11 21.73
C ASN A 138 -6.42 12.70 21.43
N PRO A 139 -5.76 12.50 20.27
CA PRO A 139 -4.95 11.33 20.02
C PRO A 139 -3.51 11.57 20.51
N ARG A 140 -3.07 10.81 21.52
CA ARG A 140 -1.64 10.75 21.88
C ARG A 140 -0.93 9.48 21.43
N GLY A 141 -1.53 8.69 20.52
CA GLY A 141 -0.89 7.44 20.06
C GLY A 141 -1.23 6.91 18.66
N GLY A 142 -2.04 7.59 17.85
CA GLY A 142 -2.43 7.10 16.51
C GLY A 142 -2.56 8.15 15.41
N GLY A 143 -2.36 9.44 15.71
CA GLY A 143 -2.59 10.54 14.76
C GLY A 143 -1.44 10.82 13.78
N PHE A 144 -0.22 10.33 14.06
CA PHE A 144 0.94 10.68 13.24
C PHE A 144 0.90 10.01 11.87
N PHE A 145 0.61 8.70 11.81
CA PHE A 145 0.67 7.95 10.55
C PHE A 145 -0.49 8.27 9.59
N SER A 146 -1.71 8.53 10.10
CA SER A 146 -2.86 8.93 9.27
C SER A 146 -2.70 10.36 8.75
N GLY A 147 -2.24 11.29 9.58
CA GLY A 147 -1.94 12.67 9.18
C GLY A 147 -0.78 12.74 8.18
N VAL A 148 0.32 12.01 8.43
CA VAL A 148 1.48 11.94 7.53
C VAL A 148 1.11 11.28 6.22
N LEU A 149 0.36 10.17 6.23
CA LEU A 149 -0.07 9.50 4.99
C LEU A 149 -0.94 10.43 4.15
N THR A 150 -1.89 11.14 4.77
CA THR A 150 -2.80 12.09 4.12
C THR A 150 -2.06 13.32 3.58
N ALA A 151 -1.14 13.89 4.37
CA ALA A 151 -0.30 15.01 3.95
C ALA A 151 0.65 14.61 2.81
N LEU A 152 1.27 13.43 2.90
CA LEU A 152 2.11 12.88 1.83
C LEU A 152 1.29 12.57 0.57
N THR A 153 0.03 12.13 0.70
CA THR A 153 -0.85 11.96 -0.47
C THR A 153 -1.18 13.29 -1.12
N CYS A 154 -1.52 14.32 -0.33
CA CYS A 154 -1.77 15.66 -0.86
C CYS A 154 -0.52 16.25 -1.53
N VAL A 155 0.66 16.12 -0.90
CA VAL A 155 1.94 16.53 -1.49
C VAL A 155 2.23 15.74 -2.75
N ALA A 156 2.00 14.42 -2.77
CA ALA A 156 2.15 13.60 -3.96
C ALA A 156 1.22 14.07 -5.09
N VAL A 157 -0.05 14.37 -4.81
CA VAL A 157 -1.00 14.90 -5.82
C VAL A 157 -0.55 16.25 -6.37
N VAL A 158 -0.04 17.16 -5.52
CA VAL A 158 0.51 18.45 -5.95
C VAL A 158 1.78 18.27 -6.78
N LEU A 159 2.70 17.41 -6.34
CA LEU A 159 3.90 17.06 -7.10
C LEU A 159 3.57 16.39 -8.42
N LEU A 160 2.49 15.60 -8.49
CA LEU A 160 2.01 14.99 -9.72
C LEU A 160 1.41 16.01 -10.68
N GLY A 161 0.66 16.99 -10.18
CA GLY A 161 0.23 18.14 -10.98
C GLY A 161 1.41 18.95 -11.50
N TYR A 162 2.43 19.16 -10.66
CA TYR A 162 3.66 19.83 -11.06
C TYR A 162 4.42 19.03 -12.13
N HIS A 163 4.66 17.74 -11.91
CA HIS A 163 5.40 16.84 -12.82
C HIS A 163 4.66 16.60 -14.13
N TRP A 164 3.32 16.68 -14.13
CA TRP A 164 2.49 16.70 -15.33
C TRP A 164 2.70 17.98 -16.14
N SER A 165 2.83 19.14 -15.48
CA SER A 165 3.16 20.39 -16.15
C SER A 165 4.62 20.49 -16.59
N SER A 166 5.53 19.84 -15.86
CA SER A 166 6.97 19.81 -16.13
C SER A 166 7.41 18.61 -16.97
N ARG A 167 6.51 18.07 -17.81
CA ARG A 167 6.83 17.03 -18.81
C ARG A 167 7.99 17.42 -19.74
N GLU A 168 8.34 18.70 -19.78
CA GLU A 168 9.57 19.26 -20.38
C GLU A 168 10.89 18.69 -19.81
N PHE A 169 10.95 18.22 -18.56
CA PHE A 169 12.23 17.79 -17.95
C PHE A 169 12.67 16.35 -18.33
N GLU A 170 11.76 15.46 -18.77
CA GLU A 170 12.15 14.11 -19.23
C GLU A 170 12.77 14.15 -20.64
N ASP A 171 12.41 15.14 -21.47
CA ASP A 171 12.96 15.32 -22.83
C ASP A 171 14.40 15.86 -22.85
N ASP A 172 14.87 16.48 -21.75
CA ASP A 172 16.23 16.99 -21.58
C ASP A 172 17.23 15.95 -21.05
N LEU A 173 16.79 14.71 -20.79
CA LEU A 173 17.68 13.66 -20.31
C LEU A 173 18.55 13.13 -21.48
N LEU A 174 19.88 13.18 -21.32
CA LEU A 174 20.85 12.72 -22.34
C LEU A 174 20.68 11.27 -22.79
N VAL A 175 19.96 10.46 -22.03
CA VAL A 175 19.65 9.06 -22.36
C VAL A 175 18.64 8.92 -23.50
N HIS A 176 17.80 9.93 -23.75
CA HIS A 176 16.85 9.95 -24.87
C HIS A 176 17.39 10.72 -26.08
N LYS A 177 18.34 11.62 -25.86
CA LYS A 177 18.92 12.48 -26.90
C LYS A 177 20.07 11.76 -27.62
N PRO A 178 20.02 11.59 -28.95
CA PRO A 178 21.11 10.96 -29.69
C PRO A 178 22.38 11.81 -29.59
N VAL A 179 23.51 11.15 -29.46
CA VAL A 179 24.82 11.78 -29.17
C VAL A 179 25.18 12.80 -30.24
N ALA A 180 24.88 12.51 -31.51
CA ALA A 180 25.11 13.42 -32.62
C ALA A 180 24.38 14.79 -32.52
N LYS A 181 23.41 14.92 -31.59
CA LYS A 181 22.70 16.17 -31.31
C LYS A 181 23.15 16.85 -30.01
N TRP A 182 24.12 16.29 -29.28
CA TRP A 182 24.59 16.89 -28.03
C TRP A 182 25.34 18.19 -28.30
N THR A 183 25.04 19.19 -27.47
CA THR A 183 25.74 20.46 -27.36
C THR A 183 27.04 20.30 -26.58
N THR A 184 27.90 21.31 -26.62
CA THR A 184 29.16 21.30 -25.87
C THR A 184 28.93 21.19 -24.36
N GLU A 185 27.91 21.85 -23.83
CA GLU A 185 27.54 21.80 -22.41
C GLU A 185 27.10 20.39 -21.99
N GLU A 186 26.32 19.71 -22.83
CA GLU A 186 25.86 18.34 -22.60
C GLU A 186 27.00 17.31 -22.65
N VAL A 187 27.96 17.48 -23.56
CA VAL A 187 29.18 16.65 -23.60
C VAL A 187 29.97 16.80 -22.29
N ILE A 188 30.02 18.00 -21.72
CA ILE A 188 30.69 18.23 -20.45
C ILE A 188 29.94 17.62 -19.28
N LEU A 189 28.61 17.73 -19.25
CA LEU A 189 27.80 17.08 -18.24
C LEU A 189 28.01 15.57 -18.26
N TRP A 190 28.11 14.96 -19.44
CA TRP A 190 28.47 13.56 -19.59
C TRP A 190 29.91 13.28 -19.10
N LEU A 191 30.89 14.12 -19.46
CA LEU A 191 32.28 13.96 -19.04
C LEU A 191 32.42 14.02 -17.51
N GLU A 192 31.75 14.97 -16.85
CA GLU A 192 31.76 15.13 -15.38
C GLU A 192 31.18 13.92 -14.64
N GLN A 193 30.30 13.14 -15.28
CA GLN A 193 29.72 11.93 -14.70
C GLN A 193 30.70 10.75 -14.63
N LEU A 194 31.77 10.77 -15.43
CA LEU A 194 32.83 9.74 -15.39
C LEU A 194 33.61 9.74 -14.07
N GLY A 195 33.53 10.84 -13.32
CA GLY A 195 34.03 10.94 -11.96
C GLY A 195 34.60 12.33 -11.64
N PRO A 196 34.94 12.58 -10.37
CA PRO A 196 35.46 13.87 -9.92
C PRO A 196 36.73 14.32 -10.67
N TRP A 197 37.53 13.36 -11.14
CA TRP A 197 38.75 13.60 -11.91
C TRP A 197 38.47 14.23 -13.29
N ALA A 198 37.30 14.00 -13.87
CA ALA A 198 36.98 14.45 -15.22
C ALA A 198 36.82 15.99 -15.31
N SER A 199 36.51 16.64 -14.18
CA SER A 199 36.44 18.09 -14.05
C SER A 199 37.72 18.81 -14.50
N HIS A 200 38.89 18.18 -14.34
CA HIS A 200 40.19 18.74 -14.73
C HIS A 200 40.35 18.91 -16.25
N TYR A 201 39.52 18.23 -17.06
CA TYR A 201 39.57 18.27 -18.52
C TYR A 201 38.43 19.11 -19.13
N LYS A 202 37.47 19.54 -18.31
CA LYS A 202 36.30 20.32 -18.73
C LYS A 202 36.65 21.53 -19.58
N GLU A 203 37.61 22.34 -19.12
CA GLU A 203 37.99 23.57 -19.80
C GLU A 203 38.57 23.29 -21.19
N ARG A 204 39.30 22.19 -21.36
CA ARG A 204 39.87 21.80 -22.66
C ARG A 204 38.77 21.44 -23.66
N PHE A 205 37.75 20.71 -23.21
CA PHE A 205 36.58 20.35 -24.03
C PHE A 205 35.71 21.57 -24.36
N LEU A 206 35.62 22.56 -23.46
CA LEU A 206 34.93 23.83 -23.70
C LEU A 206 35.65 24.68 -24.76
N LEU A 207 36.97 24.82 -24.62
CA LEU A 207 37.80 25.63 -25.52
C LEU A 207 37.71 25.11 -26.96
N GLU A 208 37.77 23.79 -27.13
CA GLU A 208 37.64 23.12 -28.42
C GLU A 208 36.19 22.98 -28.91
N LYS A 209 35.23 23.47 -28.13
CA LYS A 209 33.80 23.40 -28.42
C LYS A 209 33.35 22.00 -28.83
N VAL A 210 33.83 20.98 -28.10
CA VAL A 210 33.55 19.58 -28.40
C VAL A 210 32.05 19.33 -28.28
N ASN A 211 31.38 19.22 -29.43
CA ASN A 211 29.98 18.83 -29.50
C ASN A 211 29.87 17.32 -29.75
N GLY A 212 28.66 16.77 -29.66
CA GLY A 212 28.49 15.32 -29.74
C GLY A 212 28.90 14.69 -31.07
N ARG A 213 28.89 15.43 -32.19
CA ARG A 213 29.42 14.93 -33.47
C ARG A 213 30.93 14.80 -33.42
N LEU A 214 31.63 15.81 -32.89
CA LEU A 214 33.07 15.74 -32.71
C LEU A 214 33.44 14.64 -31.72
N LEU A 215 32.69 14.50 -30.62
CA LEU A 215 32.88 13.46 -29.61
C LEU A 215 32.88 12.05 -30.23
N LEU A 216 31.96 11.75 -31.14
CA LEU A 216 31.91 10.46 -31.84
C LEU A 216 33.09 10.21 -32.78
N THR A 217 33.81 11.25 -33.20
CA THR A 217 35.00 11.12 -34.06
C THR A 217 36.31 10.99 -33.28
N LEU A 218 36.30 11.34 -31.98
CA LEU A 218 37.51 11.30 -31.15
C LEU A 218 38.01 9.86 -30.96
N THR A 219 39.32 9.73 -31.03
CA THR A 219 40.08 8.51 -30.82
C THR A 219 41.04 8.65 -29.63
N GLU A 220 41.61 7.55 -29.17
CA GLU A 220 42.58 7.57 -28.06
C GLU A 220 43.83 8.42 -28.40
N GLU A 221 44.22 8.45 -29.68
CA GLU A 221 45.35 9.26 -30.14
C GLU A 221 45.09 10.77 -29.98
N ASP A 222 43.85 11.20 -30.24
CA ASP A 222 43.47 12.61 -30.13
C ASP A 222 43.56 13.09 -28.69
N PHE A 223 43.16 12.25 -27.72
CA PHE A 223 43.26 12.59 -26.30
C PHE A 223 44.70 12.73 -25.79
N THR A 224 45.67 12.14 -26.49
CA THR A 224 47.09 12.21 -26.11
C THR A 224 47.76 13.48 -26.64
N LYS A 225 47.29 14.00 -27.78
CA LYS A 225 47.86 15.17 -28.46
C LYS A 225 47.25 16.47 -27.91
N GLU A 226 47.91 17.60 -28.17
CA GLU A 226 47.26 18.91 -28.02
C GLU A 226 46.02 18.95 -28.93
N PRO A 227 44.89 19.50 -28.47
CA PRO A 227 44.69 20.39 -27.31
C PRO A 227 44.29 19.69 -26.00
N TYR A 228 44.03 18.38 -26.02
CA TYR A 228 43.48 17.66 -24.86
C TYR A 228 44.53 17.20 -23.87
N SER A 229 45.72 16.81 -24.32
CA SER A 229 46.92 16.48 -23.50
C SER A 229 46.60 15.68 -22.22
N ILE A 230 45.82 14.60 -22.35
CA ILE A 230 45.43 13.73 -21.24
C ILE A 230 46.55 12.71 -21.02
N GLU A 231 47.52 13.03 -20.15
CA GLU A 231 48.69 12.18 -19.91
C GLU A 231 48.37 10.87 -19.16
N ASN A 232 47.35 10.88 -18.30
CA ASN A 232 46.96 9.71 -17.51
C ASN A 232 46.26 8.65 -18.37
N SER A 233 46.88 7.47 -18.49
CA SER A 233 46.35 6.34 -19.25
C SER A 233 45.03 5.81 -18.70
N ASN A 234 44.81 5.85 -17.38
CA ASN A 234 43.58 5.36 -16.76
C ASN A 234 42.40 6.28 -17.11
N HIS A 235 42.62 7.61 -17.14
CA HIS A 235 41.58 8.56 -17.55
C HIS A 235 41.23 8.39 -19.03
N ARG A 236 42.24 8.22 -19.91
CA ARG A 236 41.98 7.95 -21.34
C ARG A 236 41.17 6.67 -21.53
N LYS A 237 41.55 5.58 -20.85
CA LYS A 237 40.82 4.31 -20.91
C LYS A 237 39.38 4.45 -20.41
N ALA A 238 39.15 5.16 -19.31
CA ALA A 238 37.81 5.39 -18.80
C ALA A 238 36.93 6.19 -19.78
N ILE A 239 37.46 7.29 -20.34
CA ILE A 239 36.75 8.08 -21.37
C ILE A 239 36.48 7.23 -22.61
N MET A 240 37.48 6.47 -23.09
CA MET A 240 37.34 5.64 -24.28
C MET A 240 36.35 4.50 -24.09
N ALA A 241 36.34 3.85 -22.92
CA ALA A 241 35.39 2.79 -22.61
C ALA A 241 33.95 3.31 -22.65
N GLU A 242 33.68 4.43 -21.99
CA GLU A 242 32.35 5.04 -21.98
C GLU A 242 31.97 5.63 -23.35
N LEU A 243 32.94 6.18 -24.08
CA LEU A 243 32.72 6.65 -25.45
C LEU A 243 32.33 5.50 -26.38
N GLU A 244 32.90 4.30 -26.18
CA GLU A 244 32.53 3.12 -26.96
C GLU A 244 31.09 2.66 -26.67
N TRP A 245 30.65 2.70 -25.41
CA TRP A 245 29.25 2.48 -25.05
C TRP A 245 28.32 3.49 -25.72
N VAL A 246 28.70 4.77 -25.67
CA VAL A 246 27.94 5.87 -26.26
C VAL A 246 27.90 5.78 -27.80
N LYS A 247 28.97 5.29 -28.44
CA LYS A 247 29.03 5.03 -29.89
C LYS A 247 28.16 3.85 -30.30
N THR A 248 28.22 2.74 -29.56
CA THR A 248 27.47 1.50 -29.87
C THR A 248 25.96 1.69 -29.65
N LEU A 249 25.56 2.36 -28.57
CA LEU A 249 24.15 2.61 -28.25
C LEU A 249 23.58 3.84 -28.99
N GLY A 250 24.45 4.78 -29.40
CA GLY A 250 24.05 6.05 -30.02
C GLY A 250 23.42 7.07 -29.08
N VAL A 251 23.25 6.70 -27.80
CA VAL A 251 22.71 7.48 -26.69
C VAL A 251 23.54 7.20 -25.43
N LYS A 252 23.41 8.05 -24.41
CA LYS A 252 24.04 7.80 -23.11
C LYS A 252 23.42 6.56 -22.43
N PRO A 253 24.21 5.60 -21.92
CA PRO A 253 23.68 4.52 -21.09
C PRO A 253 23.16 5.05 -19.74
N PRO A 254 22.09 4.46 -19.16
CA PRO A 254 21.56 4.90 -17.87
C PRO A 254 22.51 4.53 -16.72
N GLN A 255 22.93 5.52 -15.92
CA GLN A 255 23.87 5.31 -14.80
C GLN A 255 23.20 5.25 -13.43
N ASN A 256 21.93 5.64 -13.35
CA ASN A 256 21.20 5.72 -12.10
C ASN A 256 19.77 5.20 -12.26
N LEU A 257 19.09 4.96 -11.13
CA LEU A 257 17.73 4.42 -11.11
C LEU A 257 16.74 5.26 -11.92
N TRP A 258 16.89 6.58 -11.92
CA TRP A 258 15.96 7.50 -12.57
C TRP A 258 16.14 7.49 -14.09
N GLU A 259 17.38 7.48 -14.56
CA GLU A 259 17.73 7.29 -15.97
C GLU A 259 17.26 5.92 -16.47
N TYR A 260 17.50 4.85 -15.70
CA TYR A 260 17.04 3.51 -16.08
C TYR A 260 15.51 3.44 -16.21
N LYS A 261 14.78 4.04 -15.27
CA LYS A 261 13.31 4.13 -15.30
C LYS A 261 12.83 4.94 -16.50
N ALA A 262 13.50 6.05 -16.84
CA ALA A 262 13.15 6.88 -17.98
C ALA A 262 13.28 6.10 -19.30
N VAL A 263 14.38 5.34 -19.45
CA VAL A 263 14.62 4.48 -20.63
C VAL A 263 13.67 3.28 -20.66
N ASN A 264 13.35 2.69 -19.51
CA ASN A 264 12.61 1.43 -19.41
C ASN A 264 11.35 1.50 -18.52
N PRO A 265 10.37 2.38 -18.81
CA PRO A 265 9.25 2.64 -17.91
C PRO A 265 8.38 1.39 -17.66
N GLY A 266 8.13 0.59 -18.70
CA GLY A 266 7.37 -0.66 -18.59
C GLY A 266 8.06 -1.70 -17.72
N LYS A 267 9.37 -1.92 -17.92
CA LYS A 267 10.17 -2.88 -17.13
C LYS A 267 10.22 -2.47 -15.65
N SER A 268 10.50 -1.19 -15.38
CA SER A 268 10.56 -0.68 -14.01
C SER A 268 9.22 -0.81 -13.28
N LEU A 269 8.10 -0.52 -13.96
CA LEU A 269 6.77 -0.67 -13.37
C LEU A 269 6.45 -2.15 -13.08
N PHE A 270 6.66 -3.03 -14.06
CA PHE A 270 6.43 -4.46 -13.94
C PHE A 270 7.22 -5.08 -12.77
N LEU A 271 8.53 -4.82 -12.71
CA LEU A 271 9.41 -5.35 -11.67
C LEU A 271 9.04 -4.82 -10.28
N LEU A 272 8.63 -3.55 -10.17
CA LEU A 272 8.19 -2.96 -8.91
C LEU A 272 6.90 -3.61 -8.38
N TYR A 273 5.95 -3.93 -9.27
CA TYR A 273 4.73 -4.65 -8.88
C TYR A 273 5.02 -6.07 -8.41
N ALA A 274 5.95 -6.76 -9.06
CA ALA A 274 6.41 -8.07 -8.61
C ALA A 274 7.03 -7.96 -7.20
N LEU A 275 7.88 -6.94 -6.97
CA LEU A 275 8.60 -6.74 -5.69
C LEU A 275 7.66 -6.44 -4.52
N LYS A 276 6.53 -5.77 -4.78
CA LYS A 276 5.56 -5.37 -3.75
C LYS A 276 4.95 -6.55 -2.97
N SER A 277 4.85 -7.72 -3.60
CA SER A 277 4.07 -8.83 -3.05
C SER A 277 4.80 -10.17 -3.04
N SER A 278 5.79 -10.39 -3.90
CA SER A 278 6.57 -11.61 -3.89
C SER A 278 7.96 -11.41 -4.53
N PRO A 279 9.02 -11.25 -3.72
CA PRO A 279 10.38 -11.04 -4.24
C PRO A 279 10.88 -12.22 -5.08
N ARG A 280 10.43 -13.44 -4.74
CA ARG A 280 10.76 -14.68 -5.47
C ARG A 280 10.24 -14.63 -6.90
N LEU A 281 9.00 -14.18 -7.07
CA LEU A 281 8.41 -14.04 -8.39
C LEU A 281 9.11 -12.94 -9.20
N SER A 282 9.51 -11.83 -8.56
CA SER A 282 10.30 -10.79 -9.22
C SER A 282 11.61 -11.33 -9.77
N MET A 283 12.37 -12.08 -8.98
CA MET A 283 13.65 -12.66 -9.40
C MET A 283 13.45 -13.70 -10.51
N LEU A 284 12.38 -14.50 -10.42
CA LEU A 284 12.02 -15.42 -11.51
C LEU A 284 11.72 -14.65 -12.80
N TYR A 285 11.05 -13.50 -12.71
CA TYR A 285 10.79 -12.66 -13.88
C TYR A 285 12.03 -11.96 -14.42
N LEU A 286 12.94 -11.51 -13.56
CA LEU A 286 14.25 -11.04 -13.99
C LEU A 286 14.97 -12.13 -14.79
N TYR A 287 14.98 -13.36 -14.29
CA TYR A 287 15.60 -14.49 -14.98
C TYR A 287 14.94 -14.80 -16.34
N LEU A 288 13.61 -14.77 -16.43
CA LEU A 288 12.89 -15.16 -17.65
C LEU A 288 12.79 -14.06 -18.71
N PHE A 289 12.65 -12.80 -18.30
CA PHE A 289 12.32 -11.70 -19.20
C PHE A 289 13.44 -10.66 -19.35
N ASP A 290 14.40 -10.60 -18.43
CA ASP A 290 15.46 -9.58 -18.44
C ASP A 290 16.80 -10.14 -17.93
N TYR A 291 17.22 -11.28 -18.50
CA TYR A 291 18.37 -12.03 -18.00
C TYR A 291 19.68 -11.22 -18.08
N ALA A 292 20.05 -10.76 -19.28
CA ALA A 292 21.34 -10.12 -19.52
C ALA A 292 21.46 -8.75 -18.83
N GLU A 293 20.40 -7.93 -18.89
CA GLU A 293 20.44 -6.53 -18.46
C GLU A 293 20.23 -6.35 -16.96
N ALA A 294 19.46 -7.25 -16.32
CA ALA A 294 19.04 -7.06 -14.94
C ALA A 294 19.38 -8.25 -14.04
N PHE A 295 19.05 -9.49 -14.44
CA PHE A 295 19.31 -10.66 -13.60
C PHE A 295 20.80 -10.96 -13.43
N LEU A 296 21.56 -10.87 -14.51
CA LEU A 296 22.98 -11.21 -14.55
C LEU A 296 23.81 -10.23 -13.67
N PRO A 297 23.68 -8.90 -13.81
CA PRO A 297 24.28 -7.97 -12.85
C PRO A 297 23.84 -8.25 -11.42
N PHE A 298 22.54 -8.50 -11.20
CA PHE A 298 21.98 -8.77 -9.87
C PHE A 298 22.62 -9.97 -9.17
N ILE A 299 22.78 -11.11 -9.85
CA ILE A 299 23.42 -12.30 -9.26
C ILE A 299 24.91 -12.09 -9.00
N HIS A 300 25.63 -11.36 -9.87
CA HIS A 300 27.04 -11.05 -9.66
C HIS A 300 27.27 -10.08 -8.50
N THR A 301 26.37 -9.13 -8.30
CA THR A 301 26.40 -8.19 -7.17
C THR A 301 26.17 -8.93 -5.85
N ILE A 302 25.12 -9.75 -5.74
CA ILE A 302 24.72 -10.35 -4.46
C ILE A 302 25.52 -11.62 -4.12
N CYS A 303 26.02 -12.32 -5.13
CA CYS A 303 26.86 -13.50 -4.98
C CYS A 303 28.17 -13.26 -5.74
N PRO A 304 29.12 -12.51 -5.16
CA PRO A 304 30.37 -12.21 -5.84
C PRO A 304 31.21 -13.47 -6.08
N VAL A 305 31.84 -13.56 -7.26
CA VAL A 305 32.89 -14.56 -7.51
C VAL A 305 34.12 -14.15 -6.70
N GLN A 306 34.56 -15.04 -5.82
CA GLN A 306 35.80 -14.83 -5.08
C GLN A 306 36.97 -15.16 -6.01
N GLU A 307 37.58 -14.15 -6.62
CA GLU A 307 38.77 -14.27 -7.47
C GLU A 307 39.84 -13.23 -7.09
N ASP A 308 41.05 -13.75 -6.83
CA ASP A 308 42.26 -13.08 -6.33
C ASP A 308 43.02 -12.26 -7.40
N ASN A 309 42.34 -11.68 -8.41
CA ASN A 309 43.03 -10.88 -9.42
C ASN A 309 42.37 -9.52 -9.68
N TYR A 310 43.20 -8.47 -9.57
CA TYR A 310 42.94 -7.08 -9.96
C TYR A 310 42.79 -6.98 -11.49
N GLU A 311 41.74 -7.59 -12.03
CA GLU A 311 41.36 -7.41 -13.44
C GLU A 311 40.23 -6.39 -13.55
N ASP A 312 40.44 -5.46 -14.48
CA ASP A 312 39.78 -4.16 -14.64
C ASP A 312 38.24 -4.29 -14.60
N THR A 313 37.59 -3.49 -13.75
CA THR A 313 36.13 -3.51 -13.51
C THR A 313 35.34 -3.29 -14.80
N VAL A 314 35.96 -2.60 -15.76
CA VAL A 314 35.43 -2.29 -17.09
C VAL A 314 35.28 -3.54 -17.97
N THR A 315 36.24 -4.48 -17.93
CA THR A 315 36.18 -5.71 -18.73
C THR A 315 35.14 -6.70 -18.19
N LYS A 316 34.94 -6.72 -16.86
CA LYS A 316 33.85 -7.51 -16.21
C LYS A 316 32.44 -7.00 -16.56
N LEU A 317 32.31 -5.72 -16.88
CA LEU A 317 31.04 -5.08 -17.27
C LEU A 317 30.71 -5.31 -18.75
N LEU A 318 31.75 -5.39 -19.60
CA LEU A 318 31.62 -5.64 -21.04
C LEU A 318 31.43 -7.13 -21.38
N ASP A 319 31.88 -8.04 -20.52
CA ASP A 319 31.84 -9.49 -20.75
C ASP A 319 31.31 -10.20 -19.49
N LEU A 320 30.06 -9.88 -19.12
CA LEU A 320 29.37 -10.56 -18.00
C LEU A 320 29.26 -12.05 -18.31
N LYS A 321 30.22 -12.81 -17.81
CA LYS A 321 30.31 -14.26 -17.95
C LYS A 321 29.19 -14.93 -17.16
N ASP A 322 28.63 -16.00 -17.70
CA ASP A 322 27.56 -16.74 -17.01
C ASP A 322 27.95 -17.12 -15.56
N PRO A 323 26.99 -17.03 -14.62
CA PRO A 323 27.25 -17.24 -13.21
C PRO A 323 27.73 -18.66 -12.92
N SER A 324 28.79 -18.76 -12.10
CA SER A 324 29.36 -20.03 -11.70
C SER A 324 28.39 -20.86 -10.85
N TRP A 325 28.61 -22.18 -10.81
CA TRP A 325 27.80 -23.08 -9.97
C TRP A 325 27.83 -22.70 -8.48
N LYS A 326 28.94 -22.14 -7.98
CA LYS A 326 29.05 -21.67 -6.60
C LYS A 326 28.10 -20.51 -6.33
N GLN A 327 28.03 -19.55 -7.25
CA GLN A 327 27.10 -18.42 -7.16
C GLN A 327 25.65 -18.88 -7.24
N TRP A 328 25.33 -19.78 -8.19
CA TRP A 328 23.99 -20.37 -8.29
C TRP A 328 23.55 -21.06 -7.00
N ARG A 329 24.44 -21.84 -6.39
CA ARG A 329 24.14 -22.53 -5.13
C ARG A 329 23.83 -21.53 -4.01
N GLU A 330 24.65 -20.49 -3.85
CA GLU A 330 24.41 -19.45 -2.85
C GLU A 330 23.11 -18.69 -3.11
N PHE A 331 22.89 -18.30 -4.37
CA PHE A 331 21.68 -17.63 -4.81
C PHE A 331 20.43 -18.46 -4.53
N ILE A 332 20.41 -19.75 -4.89
CA ILE A 332 19.26 -20.64 -4.68
C ILE A 332 18.95 -20.79 -3.19
N VAL A 333 19.96 -20.92 -2.33
CA VAL A 333 19.75 -21.00 -0.87
C VAL A 333 19.12 -19.72 -0.35
N LYS A 334 19.67 -18.55 -0.71
CA LYS A 334 19.11 -17.25 -0.32
C LYS A 334 17.71 -17.04 -0.91
N TYR A 335 17.47 -17.43 -2.16
CA TYR A 335 16.17 -17.31 -2.84
C TYR A 335 15.06 -18.11 -2.14
N LEU A 336 15.38 -19.32 -1.64
CA LEU A 336 14.41 -20.18 -0.97
C LEU A 336 14.06 -19.69 0.45
N PHE A 337 15.06 -19.27 1.21
CA PHE A 337 14.90 -18.99 2.65
C PHE A 337 14.86 -17.50 3.00
N LEU A 338 15.58 -16.66 2.26
CA LEU A 338 15.82 -15.24 2.56
C LEU A 338 15.69 -14.34 1.31
N PRO A 339 14.55 -14.37 0.60
CA PRO A 339 14.44 -13.67 -0.68
C PRO A 339 14.48 -12.14 -0.55
N TYR A 340 14.03 -11.55 0.57
CA TYR A 340 14.14 -10.11 0.78
C TYR A 340 15.55 -9.67 1.15
N GLN A 341 16.36 -10.56 1.73
CA GLN A 341 17.76 -10.27 2.05
C GLN A 341 18.55 -10.02 0.76
N LEU A 342 18.29 -10.80 -0.30
CA LEU A 342 18.88 -10.56 -1.62
C LEU A 342 18.60 -9.15 -2.14
N ILE A 343 17.37 -8.67 -1.98
CA ILE A 343 16.98 -7.30 -2.40
C ILE A 343 17.67 -6.25 -1.52
N ALA A 344 17.79 -6.49 -0.22
CA ALA A 344 18.45 -5.59 0.71
C ALA A 344 19.96 -5.50 0.43
N GLU A 345 20.63 -6.64 0.16
CA GLU A 345 22.04 -6.69 -0.24
C GLU A 345 22.28 -5.93 -1.54
N PHE A 346 21.45 -6.14 -2.57
CA PHE A 346 21.55 -5.37 -3.79
C PHE A 346 21.34 -3.86 -3.58
N ALA A 347 20.35 -3.48 -2.77
CA ALA A 347 20.09 -2.08 -2.47
C ALA A 347 21.22 -1.43 -1.65
N TRP A 348 21.95 -2.23 -0.85
CA TRP A 348 23.08 -1.79 -0.06
C TRP A 348 24.24 -1.31 -0.94
N ASP A 349 24.54 -2.03 -2.02
CA ASP A 349 25.63 -1.64 -2.94
C ASP A 349 25.33 -0.33 -3.70
N TRP A 350 24.06 0.04 -3.81
CA TRP A 350 23.62 1.29 -4.44
C TRP A 350 23.52 2.48 -3.48
N LEU A 351 23.90 2.31 -2.21
CA LEU A 351 23.68 3.33 -1.17
C LEU A 351 24.53 4.59 -1.38
N ASP A 352 25.69 4.46 -2.02
CA ASP A 352 26.56 5.59 -2.40
C ASP A 352 25.94 6.44 -3.53
N VAL A 353 25.20 5.81 -4.44
CA VAL A 353 24.53 6.50 -5.56
C VAL A 353 23.17 7.04 -5.14
N HIS A 354 22.37 6.26 -4.39
CA HIS A 354 21.00 6.62 -3.98
C HIS A 354 20.75 6.42 -2.49
N TYR A 355 21.38 7.27 -1.67
CA TYR A 355 21.32 7.23 -0.20
C TYR A 355 19.91 7.00 0.39
N TRP A 356 18.91 7.77 -0.05
CA TRP A 356 17.55 7.68 0.49
C TRP A 356 16.78 6.49 -0.08
N THR A 357 16.78 6.33 -1.40
CA THR A 357 16.00 5.28 -2.07
C THR A 357 16.45 3.89 -1.64
N SER A 358 17.77 3.64 -1.56
CA SER A 358 18.31 2.38 -1.06
C SER A 358 17.84 2.07 0.35
N ARG A 359 17.84 3.04 1.26
CA ARG A 359 17.32 2.85 2.63
C ARG A 359 15.84 2.51 2.66
N PHE A 360 15.01 3.17 1.86
CA PHE A 360 13.59 2.83 1.77
C PHE A 360 13.37 1.39 1.32
N ILE A 361 14.13 0.94 0.31
CA ILE A 361 14.07 -0.45 -0.18
C ILE A 361 14.53 -1.43 0.90
N ILE A 362 15.65 -1.16 1.57
CA ILE A 362 16.18 -2.00 2.66
C ILE A 362 15.16 -2.11 3.80
N VAL A 363 14.62 -0.99 4.27
CA VAL A 363 13.61 -0.97 5.34
C VAL A 363 12.36 -1.75 4.92
N ASN A 364 11.89 -1.56 3.69
CA ASN A 364 10.75 -2.30 3.17
C ASN A 364 11.01 -3.82 3.13
N ALA A 365 12.19 -4.23 2.67
CA ALA A 365 12.62 -5.62 2.63
C ALA A 365 12.71 -6.25 4.03
N MET A 366 13.21 -5.50 5.01
CA MET A 366 13.24 -5.93 6.42
C MET A 366 11.83 -6.12 6.99
N LEU A 367 10.93 -5.16 6.77
CA LEU A 367 9.53 -5.24 7.23
C LEU A 367 8.79 -6.43 6.61
N LEU A 368 8.96 -6.66 5.30
CA LEU A 368 8.36 -7.79 4.61
C LEU A 368 8.91 -9.13 5.11
N SER A 369 10.20 -9.19 5.46
CA SER A 369 10.81 -10.37 6.10
C SER A 369 10.16 -10.68 7.45
N VAL A 370 9.91 -9.65 8.27
CA VAL A 370 9.22 -9.80 9.56
C VAL A 370 7.78 -10.29 9.37
N LEU A 371 7.05 -9.75 8.38
CA LEU A 371 5.69 -10.19 8.06
C LEU A 371 5.62 -11.65 7.57
N GLU A 372 6.60 -12.09 6.77
CA GLU A 372 6.72 -13.50 6.37
C GLU A 372 7.00 -14.39 7.58
N LEU A 373 7.87 -13.96 8.50
CA LEU A 373 8.15 -14.68 9.73
C LEU A 373 6.90 -14.86 10.60
N PHE A 374 6.11 -13.81 10.80
CA PHE A 374 4.84 -13.91 11.54
C PHE A 374 3.82 -14.81 10.84
N SER A 375 3.75 -14.74 9.51
CA SER A 375 2.87 -15.60 8.72
C SER A 375 3.26 -17.07 8.85
N PHE A 376 4.56 -17.38 8.80
CA PHE A 376 5.10 -18.72 8.98
C PHE A 376 4.85 -19.23 10.40
N TRP A 377 5.17 -18.41 11.41
CA TRP A 377 4.92 -18.73 12.82
C TRP A 377 3.47 -19.12 13.06
N ARG A 378 2.52 -18.32 12.56
CA ARG A 378 1.08 -18.60 12.70
C ARG A 378 0.67 -19.94 12.08
N LEU A 379 1.16 -20.22 10.88
CA LEU A 379 0.87 -21.48 10.17
C LEU A 379 1.46 -22.69 10.89
N TRP A 380 2.66 -22.52 11.47
CA TRP A 380 3.31 -23.52 12.30
C TRP A 380 2.52 -23.79 13.59
N THR A 381 2.17 -22.74 14.34
CA THR A 381 1.39 -22.85 15.59
C THR A 381 0.03 -23.52 15.37
N ARG A 382 -0.65 -23.22 14.26
CA ARG A 382 -1.97 -23.79 13.92
C ARG A 382 -1.90 -25.17 13.27
N ARG A 383 -0.69 -25.72 13.02
CA ARG A 383 -0.47 -26.98 12.28
C ARG A 383 -1.16 -27.02 10.90
N GLU A 384 -1.32 -25.86 10.26
CA GLU A 384 -1.95 -25.72 8.95
C GLU A 384 -0.94 -25.86 7.79
N LEU A 385 0.25 -26.42 8.05
CA LEU A 385 1.35 -26.56 7.09
C LEU A 385 0.93 -27.27 5.79
N LYS A 386 -0.02 -28.19 5.86
CA LYS A 386 -0.56 -28.89 4.68
C LYS A 386 -1.26 -27.95 3.68
N THR A 387 -1.73 -26.79 4.12
CA THR A 387 -2.39 -25.78 3.27
C THR A 387 -1.41 -24.83 2.58
N VAL A 388 -0.14 -24.84 2.99
CA VAL A 388 0.90 -23.92 2.48
C VAL A 388 1.10 -24.04 0.97
N PRO A 389 1.24 -25.24 0.37
CA PRO A 389 1.44 -25.34 -1.08
C PRO A 389 0.28 -24.73 -1.87
N HIS A 390 -0.96 -24.98 -1.46
CA HIS A 390 -2.15 -24.43 -2.12
C HIS A 390 -2.22 -22.90 -1.99
N ARG A 391 -1.88 -22.37 -0.80
CA ARG A 391 -1.87 -20.92 -0.56
C ARG A 391 -0.78 -20.23 -1.37
N MET A 392 0.42 -20.81 -1.44
CA MET A 392 1.52 -20.32 -2.27
C MET A 392 1.16 -20.37 -3.75
N TRP A 393 0.54 -21.45 -4.23
CA TRP A 393 0.09 -21.58 -5.61
C TRP A 393 -0.95 -20.52 -5.99
N ARG A 394 -1.95 -20.30 -5.13
CA ARG A 394 -2.94 -19.24 -5.33
C ARG A 394 -2.29 -17.86 -5.35
N HIS A 395 -1.33 -17.63 -4.45
CA HIS A 395 -0.59 -16.36 -4.41
C HIS A 395 0.23 -16.15 -5.67
N PHE A 396 0.96 -17.18 -6.13
CA PHE A 396 1.72 -17.16 -7.38
C PHE A 396 0.85 -16.75 -8.56
N TRP A 397 -0.30 -17.40 -8.77
CA TRP A 397 -1.20 -17.04 -9.86
C TRP A 397 -1.79 -15.64 -9.74
N LYS A 398 -2.14 -15.21 -8.52
CA LYS A 398 -2.65 -13.85 -8.29
C LYS A 398 -1.62 -12.79 -8.66
N VAL A 399 -0.38 -12.93 -8.19
CA VAL A 399 0.67 -11.94 -8.50
C VAL A 399 1.10 -12.04 -9.96
N SER A 400 1.16 -13.26 -10.51
CA SER A 400 1.55 -13.48 -11.89
C SER A 400 0.56 -12.87 -12.88
N THR A 401 -0.74 -13.01 -12.63
CA THR A 401 -1.79 -12.36 -13.44
C THR A 401 -1.74 -10.83 -13.34
N GLN A 402 -1.46 -10.28 -12.16
CA GLN A 402 -1.26 -8.83 -11.99
C GLN A 402 -0.01 -8.33 -12.73
N GLY A 403 1.11 -9.04 -12.62
CA GLY A 403 2.35 -8.71 -13.34
C GLY A 403 2.16 -8.76 -14.85
N LEU A 404 1.55 -9.83 -15.35
CA LEU A 404 1.25 -9.99 -16.78
C LEU A 404 0.28 -8.90 -17.27
N PHE A 405 -0.73 -8.55 -16.48
CA PHE A 405 -1.63 -7.45 -16.81
C PHE A 405 -0.86 -6.13 -16.97
N VAL A 406 0.02 -5.79 -16.03
CA VAL A 406 0.88 -4.59 -16.16
C VAL A 406 1.77 -4.70 -17.41
N ALA A 407 2.41 -5.85 -17.66
CA ALA A 407 3.29 -6.04 -18.81
C ALA A 407 2.56 -5.92 -20.17
N ILE A 408 1.29 -6.31 -20.26
CA ILE A 408 0.50 -6.19 -21.49
C ILE A 408 -0.07 -4.79 -21.67
N PHE A 409 -0.58 -4.19 -20.59
CA PHE A 409 -1.35 -2.95 -20.67
C PHE A 409 -0.54 -1.68 -20.40
N TRP A 410 0.73 -1.77 -19.96
CA TRP A 410 1.54 -0.58 -19.71
C TRP A 410 1.61 0.43 -20.87
N PRO A 411 1.62 0.04 -22.18
CA PRO A 411 1.68 1.03 -23.26
C PRO A 411 0.46 1.95 -23.31
N PHE A 412 -0.66 1.52 -22.73
CA PHE A 412 -1.90 2.29 -22.64
C PHE A 412 -2.00 3.13 -21.36
N ILE A 413 -1.11 2.89 -20.40
CA ILE A 413 -1.09 3.64 -19.14
C ILE A 413 -0.33 4.95 -19.39
N PRO A 414 -0.94 6.13 -19.14
CA PRO A 414 -0.23 7.38 -19.30
C PRO A 414 1.02 7.44 -18.43
N GLN A 415 2.13 7.98 -18.96
CA GLN A 415 3.44 8.02 -18.29
C GLN A 415 3.38 8.62 -16.88
N PHE A 416 2.57 9.67 -16.67
CA PHE A 416 2.40 10.26 -15.35
C PHE A 416 1.80 9.27 -14.34
N VAL A 417 0.83 8.43 -14.75
CA VAL A 417 0.23 7.40 -13.90
C VAL A 417 1.28 6.35 -13.56
N CYS A 418 2.09 5.93 -14.52
CA CYS A 418 3.24 5.05 -14.27
C CYS A 418 4.19 5.65 -13.23
N ASN A 419 4.50 6.94 -13.36
CA ASN A 419 5.32 7.70 -12.40
C ASN A 419 4.65 7.74 -11.02
N CYS A 420 3.35 8.05 -10.92
CA CYS A 420 2.59 8.01 -9.66
C CYS A 420 2.74 6.66 -8.98
N LEU A 421 2.47 5.58 -9.72
CA LEU A 421 2.47 4.22 -9.21
C LEU A 421 3.87 3.80 -8.76
N PHE A 422 4.89 4.18 -9.54
CA PHE A 422 6.29 3.92 -9.22
C PHE A 422 6.69 4.57 -7.88
N TYR A 423 6.50 5.89 -7.76
CA TYR A 423 6.86 6.62 -6.55
C TYR A 423 6.00 6.21 -5.35
N TRP A 424 4.72 5.91 -5.59
CA TRP A 424 3.83 5.38 -4.57
C TRP A 424 4.39 4.08 -3.98
N ALA A 425 4.68 3.11 -4.84
CA ALA A 425 5.18 1.83 -4.38
C ALA A 425 6.57 1.93 -3.76
N LEU A 426 7.42 2.85 -4.20
CA LEU A 426 8.75 3.04 -3.63
C LEU A 426 8.71 3.65 -2.21
N TYR A 427 7.93 4.71 -2.00
CA TYR A 427 7.97 5.49 -0.75
C TYR A 427 6.85 5.17 0.24
N PHE A 428 5.67 4.74 -0.22
CA PHE A 428 4.53 4.47 0.67
C PHE A 428 4.42 3.02 1.10
N ASN A 429 4.88 2.05 0.30
CA ASN A 429 4.87 0.63 0.72
C ASN A 429 5.60 0.38 2.05
N PRO A 430 6.80 0.96 2.32
CA PRO A 430 7.44 0.80 3.62
C PRO A 430 6.54 1.29 4.76
N ILE A 431 5.87 2.43 4.60
CA ILE A 431 4.97 3.01 5.62
C ILE A 431 3.78 2.08 5.87
N ILE A 432 3.16 1.56 4.81
CA ILE A 432 2.06 0.60 4.91
C ILE A 432 2.52 -0.68 5.63
N ASN A 433 3.72 -1.16 5.31
CA ASN A 433 4.27 -2.37 5.91
C ASN A 433 4.65 -2.17 7.39
N ILE A 434 5.05 -0.97 7.81
CA ILE A 434 5.24 -0.64 9.23
C ILE A 434 3.92 -0.83 9.99
N ASP A 435 2.82 -0.28 9.48
CA ASP A 435 1.50 -0.40 10.14
C ASP A 435 1.04 -1.87 10.24
N LEU A 436 1.27 -2.65 9.18
CA LEU A 436 0.99 -4.10 9.18
C LEU A 436 1.82 -4.84 10.23
N VAL A 437 3.11 -4.54 10.34
CA VAL A 437 4.01 -5.15 11.34
C VAL A 437 3.55 -4.78 12.75
N VAL A 438 3.26 -3.51 13.02
CA VAL A 438 2.77 -3.04 14.33
C VAL A 438 1.45 -3.71 14.70
N THR A 439 0.53 -3.83 13.74
CA THR A 439 -0.74 -4.51 13.95
C THR A 439 -0.54 -5.98 14.31
N GLU A 440 0.42 -6.65 13.67
CA GLU A 440 0.70 -8.05 13.92
C GLU A 440 1.41 -8.27 15.27
N ILE A 441 2.30 -7.37 15.67
CA ILE A 441 2.92 -7.38 17.01
C ILE A 441 1.85 -7.24 18.10
N ARG A 442 0.93 -6.28 17.98
CA ARG A 442 -0.17 -6.09 18.95
C ARG A 442 -1.04 -7.34 19.07
N ARG A 443 -1.31 -8.04 17.97
CA ARG A 443 -2.08 -9.28 17.99
C ARG A 443 -1.38 -10.39 18.78
N LEU A 444 -0.06 -10.50 18.66
CA LEU A 444 0.72 -11.47 19.44
C LEU A 444 0.66 -11.17 20.93
N GLU A 445 0.78 -9.89 21.32
CA GLU A 445 0.65 -9.47 22.73
C GLU A 445 -0.73 -9.85 23.31
N THR A 446 -1.80 -9.67 22.53
CA THR A 446 -3.16 -10.06 22.97
C THR A 446 -3.43 -11.57 23.03
N GLN A 447 -2.59 -12.42 22.42
CA GLN A 447 -2.73 -13.88 22.49
C GLN A 447 -1.92 -14.52 23.62
N VAL A 448 -0.99 -13.76 24.22
CA VAL A 448 -0.13 -14.23 25.33
C VAL A 448 -0.74 -13.90 26.70
N GLN A 449 -1.72 -12.99 26.75
CA GLN A 449 -2.60 -12.75 27.91
C GLN A 449 -3.83 -13.65 27.86
#